data_AF-A0A2V5VRQ2-F1
#
_entry.id   AF-A0A2V5VRQ2-F1
#
_cell.length_a   1.000
_cell.length_b   1.000
_cell.length_c   1.000
_cell.angle_alpha   90.00
_cell.angle_beta   90.00
_cell.angle_gamma   90.00
#
_symmetry.space_group_name_H-M   'P 1'
#
loop_
_entity.id
_entity.type
_entity.pdbx_description
1 polymer ?
#
loop_
_entity_poly.entity_id
_entity_poly.type
_entity_poly.pdbx_seq_one_letter_code
_entity_poly.pdbx_strand_id
1 'polypeptide(L)'
;VVQLEMFVPSDVDLGKLNEATDLLGDLKLQTFWETPAESAEQMVASLARAKQPAFGYKLRTGGVTADAFPNSVQISRAILASTKHHVPIKFTAGLHHPVRGFRDEVKTEMHGFLNVLGAGVLSAEHHWDEAQTIEMLEDQRPSSFEFHDTVFAWRDWEVTIDRIKARRKFVTSFGSCSFDEPREDLRALGVF
;
A
#
# COMPACT_ATOMS: atom_id res chain seq x y z
N VAL A 1 -9.05 -13.44 9.65
CA VAL A 1 -9.98 -12.30 9.61
C VAL A 1 -10.65 -12.32 8.24
N VAL A 2 -11.98 -12.28 8.18
CA VAL A 2 -12.70 -12.21 6.89
C VAL A 2 -12.67 -10.74 6.45
N GLN A 3 -12.33 -10.51 5.18
CA GLN A 3 -12.24 -9.16 4.61
C GLN A 3 -13.32 -8.95 3.54
N LEU A 4 -13.86 -7.74 3.48
CA LEU A 4 -14.74 -7.28 2.43
C LEU A 4 -14.02 -6.14 1.67
N GLU A 5 -13.97 -6.23 0.35
CA GLU A 5 -13.35 -5.22 -0.51
C GLU A 5 -14.41 -4.67 -1.47
N MET A 6 -14.57 -3.35 -1.50
CA MET A 6 -15.59 -2.72 -2.32
C MET A 6 -15.08 -1.43 -2.92
N PHE A 7 -15.52 -1.14 -4.15
CA PHE A 7 -15.42 0.21 -4.69
C PHE A 7 -16.35 1.13 -3.91
N VAL A 8 -15.86 2.33 -3.66
CA VAL A 8 -16.65 3.40 -3.06
C VAL A 8 -17.70 3.88 -4.07
N PRO A 9 -18.98 3.98 -3.68
CA PRO A 9 -20.01 4.62 -4.49
C PRO A 9 -19.69 6.10 -4.75
N SER A 10 -20.03 6.62 -5.93
CA SER A 10 -19.69 7.98 -6.36
C SER A 10 -20.29 9.09 -5.49
N ASP A 11 -21.34 8.79 -4.73
CA ASP A 11 -22.09 9.71 -3.88
C ASP A 11 -21.81 9.48 -2.39
N VAL A 12 -20.71 8.79 -2.03
CA VAL A 12 -20.38 8.53 -0.63
C VAL A 12 -20.08 9.83 0.11
N ASP A 13 -20.59 9.92 1.34
CA ASP A 13 -20.23 10.95 2.31
C ASP A 13 -20.03 10.32 3.70
N LEU A 14 -19.72 11.14 4.70
CA LEU A 14 -19.52 10.66 6.06
C LEU A 14 -20.80 10.03 6.66
N GLY A 15 -21.99 10.49 6.27
CA GLY A 15 -23.26 9.92 6.73
C GLY A 15 -23.39 8.48 6.26
N LYS A 16 -23.17 8.24 4.96
CA LYS A 16 -23.21 6.90 4.36
C LYS A 16 -22.12 5.97 4.88
N LEU A 17 -20.92 6.49 5.14
CA LEU A 17 -19.87 5.69 5.79
C LEU A 17 -20.30 5.24 7.19
N ASN A 18 -20.96 6.11 7.97
CA ASN A 18 -21.46 5.75 9.28
C ASN A 18 -22.60 4.72 9.21
N GLU A 19 -23.51 4.84 8.23
CA GLU A 19 -24.53 3.82 7.98
C GLU A 19 -23.90 2.47 7.61
N ALA A 20 -22.85 2.48 6.77
CA ALA A 20 -22.11 1.27 6.44
C ALA A 20 -21.42 0.66 7.67
N THR A 21 -20.91 1.49 8.59
CA THR A 21 -20.33 1.01 9.86
C THR A 21 -21.39 0.27 10.67
N ASP A 22 -22.59 0.84 10.81
CA ASP A 22 -23.68 0.26 11.58
C ASP A 22 -24.16 -1.07 10.95
N LEU A 23 -24.21 -1.15 9.60
CA LEU A 23 -24.58 -2.38 8.87
C LEU A 23 -23.54 -3.51 8.95
N LEU A 24 -22.25 -3.15 8.89
CA LEU A 24 -21.15 -4.13 8.81
C LEU A 24 -20.60 -4.50 10.20
N GLY A 25 -20.90 -3.73 11.23
CA GLY A 25 -20.36 -3.88 12.58
C GLY A 25 -20.59 -5.26 13.19
N ASP A 26 -21.77 -5.85 12.96
CA ASP A 26 -22.14 -7.17 13.51
C ASP A 26 -21.47 -8.33 12.76
N LEU A 27 -21.00 -8.10 11.53
CA LEU A 27 -20.45 -9.14 10.67
C LEU A 27 -19.00 -9.49 11.01
N LYS A 28 -18.35 -8.75 11.93
CA LYS A 28 -16.94 -8.90 12.31
C LYS A 28 -15.99 -8.94 11.10
N LEU A 29 -16.33 -8.15 10.06
CA LEU A 29 -15.57 -8.02 8.84
C LEU A 29 -14.60 -6.85 8.92
N GLN A 30 -13.42 -7.02 8.32
CA GLN A 30 -12.56 -5.88 8.02
C GLN A 30 -12.86 -5.39 6.60
N THR A 31 -13.48 -4.22 6.49
CA THR A 31 -13.91 -3.66 5.20
C THR A 31 -12.86 -2.69 4.67
N PHE A 32 -12.51 -2.85 3.39
CA PHE A 32 -11.60 -1.98 2.67
C PHE A 32 -12.29 -1.32 1.47
N TRP A 33 -12.14 -0.02 1.39
CA TRP A 33 -12.76 0.81 0.36
C TRP A 33 -11.74 1.21 -0.71
N GLU A 34 -12.11 1.06 -1.98
CA GLU A 34 -11.29 1.37 -3.16
C GLU A 34 -11.83 2.60 -3.89
N THR A 35 -10.94 3.51 -4.29
CA THR A 35 -11.21 4.66 -5.17
C THR A 35 -10.13 4.74 -6.24
N PRO A 36 -10.31 5.55 -7.30
CA PRO A 36 -9.19 6.05 -8.08
C PRO A 36 -8.12 6.68 -7.17
N ALA A 37 -6.85 6.55 -7.57
CA ALA A 37 -5.71 6.94 -6.74
C ALA A 37 -5.66 8.46 -6.49
N GLU A 38 -6.21 9.26 -7.40
CA GLU A 38 -6.35 10.72 -7.28
C GLU A 38 -7.18 11.13 -6.06
N SER A 39 -8.13 10.28 -5.65
CA SER A 39 -9.03 10.54 -4.52
C SER A 39 -8.58 9.87 -3.23
N ALA A 40 -7.42 9.20 -3.22
CA ALA A 40 -6.97 8.38 -2.09
C ALA A 40 -6.86 9.19 -0.78
N GLU A 41 -6.21 10.35 -0.82
CA GLU A 41 -6.01 11.20 0.35
C GLU A 41 -7.34 11.63 0.98
N GLN A 42 -8.28 12.12 0.16
CA GLN A 42 -9.60 12.55 0.62
C GLN A 42 -10.41 11.38 1.18
N MET A 43 -10.34 10.21 0.54
CA MET A 43 -11.06 9.03 0.97
C MET A 43 -10.52 8.54 2.31
N VAL A 44 -9.19 8.40 2.46
CA VAL A 44 -8.56 8.01 3.72
C VAL A 44 -8.95 8.95 4.87
N ALA A 45 -8.93 10.27 4.64
CA ALA A 45 -9.37 11.24 5.63
C ALA A 45 -10.85 11.06 6.03
N SER A 46 -11.71 10.68 5.08
CA SER A 46 -13.13 10.40 5.33
C SER A 46 -13.33 9.12 6.12
N LEU A 47 -12.61 8.04 5.78
CA LEU A 47 -12.64 6.77 6.52
C LEU A 47 -12.19 6.93 7.97
N ALA A 48 -11.18 7.76 8.22
CA ALA A 48 -10.68 8.05 9.57
C ALA A 48 -11.71 8.75 10.47
N ARG A 49 -12.72 9.41 9.87
CA ARG A 49 -13.78 10.11 10.58
C ARG A 49 -15.04 9.26 10.80
N ALA A 50 -15.14 8.11 10.13
CA ALA A 50 -16.27 7.22 10.28
C ALA A 50 -16.31 6.62 11.70
N LYS A 51 -17.51 6.21 12.14
CA LYS A 51 -17.69 5.46 13.39
C LYS A 51 -16.89 4.15 13.40
N GLN A 52 -16.73 3.57 14.59
CA GLN A 52 -16.15 2.24 14.76
C GLN A 52 -17.14 1.11 14.43
N PRO A 53 -16.68 -0.02 13.86
CA PRO A 53 -15.28 -0.38 13.60
C PRO A 53 -14.64 0.39 12.44
N ALA A 54 -13.33 0.67 12.59
CA ALA A 54 -12.55 1.42 11.60
C ALA A 54 -12.42 0.67 10.27
N PHE A 55 -12.71 1.37 9.18
CA PHE A 55 -12.48 0.89 7.82
C PHE A 55 -10.99 0.98 7.42
N GLY A 56 -10.62 0.18 6.42
CA GLY A 56 -9.35 0.30 5.71
C GLY A 56 -9.52 0.92 4.32
N TYR A 57 -8.41 1.33 3.73
CA TYR A 57 -8.31 1.80 2.36
C TYR A 57 -7.59 0.78 1.49
N LYS A 58 -8.11 0.54 0.29
CA LYS A 58 -7.49 -0.32 -0.71
C LYS A 58 -7.05 0.55 -1.88
N LEU A 59 -5.76 0.54 -2.16
CA LEU A 59 -5.21 1.19 -3.34
C LEU A 59 -4.95 0.14 -4.43
N ARG A 60 -5.46 0.41 -5.63
CA ARG A 60 -5.04 -0.31 -6.84
C ARG A 60 -3.74 0.28 -7.34
N THR A 61 -2.75 -0.57 -7.62
CA THR A 61 -1.38 -0.19 -8.04
C THR A 61 -1.04 -0.63 -9.46
N GLY A 62 -2.00 -1.21 -10.19
CA GLY A 62 -1.80 -1.60 -11.58
C GLY A 62 -3.02 -2.26 -12.22
N GLY A 63 -2.83 -2.67 -13.48
CA GLY A 63 -3.82 -3.35 -14.31
C GLY A 63 -3.20 -3.83 -15.63
N VAL A 64 -4.04 -4.02 -16.64
CA VAL A 64 -3.59 -4.52 -17.97
C VAL A 64 -3.22 -3.41 -18.95
N THR A 65 -3.45 -2.15 -18.60
CA THR A 65 -3.14 -0.97 -19.41
C THR A 65 -2.24 -0.02 -18.64
N ALA A 66 -1.44 0.79 -19.36
CA ALA A 66 -0.48 1.71 -18.75
C ALA A 66 -1.14 2.72 -17.79
N ASP A 67 -2.35 3.18 -18.10
CA ASP A 67 -3.13 4.14 -17.29
C ASP A 67 -3.71 3.53 -16.01
N ALA A 68 -3.69 2.20 -15.86
CA ALA A 68 -4.11 1.54 -14.63
C ALA A 68 -3.05 1.58 -13.51
N PHE A 69 -1.84 2.05 -13.81
CA PHE A 69 -0.74 2.19 -12.86
C PHE A 69 -0.68 3.63 -12.33
N PRO A 70 -1.05 3.88 -11.05
CA PRO A 70 -0.90 5.21 -10.48
C PRO A 70 0.58 5.60 -10.41
N ASN A 71 0.88 6.89 -10.56
CA ASN A 71 2.25 7.38 -10.43
C ASN A 71 2.71 7.39 -8.95
N SER A 72 4.01 7.64 -8.75
CA SER A 72 4.64 7.68 -7.43
C SER A 72 4.02 8.73 -6.50
N VAL A 73 3.61 9.90 -7.01
CA VAL A 73 2.94 10.96 -6.24
C VAL A 73 1.58 10.49 -5.71
N GLN A 74 0.81 9.76 -6.53
CA GLN A 74 -0.49 9.25 -6.11
C GLN A 74 -0.36 8.18 -5.03
N ILE A 75 0.60 7.26 -5.17
CA ILE A 75 0.89 6.24 -4.16
C ILE A 75 1.42 6.87 -2.88
N SER A 76 2.33 7.86 -2.97
CA SER A 76 2.90 8.51 -1.80
C SER A 76 1.82 9.23 -0.99
N ARG A 77 0.91 9.97 -1.62
CA ARG A 77 -0.23 10.62 -0.94
C ARG A 77 -1.14 9.63 -0.24
N ALA A 78 -1.43 8.49 -0.86
CA ALA A 78 -2.22 7.44 -0.23
C ALA A 78 -1.52 6.87 1.01
N ILE A 79 -0.21 6.59 0.92
CA ILE A 79 0.61 6.13 2.04
C ILE A 79 0.61 7.16 3.17
N LEU A 80 0.93 8.41 2.87
CA LEU A 80 1.04 9.48 3.87
C LEU A 80 -0.29 9.81 4.53
N ALA A 81 -1.40 9.77 3.78
CA ALA A 81 -2.73 9.92 4.35
C ALA A 81 -3.03 8.77 5.32
N SER A 82 -2.72 7.53 4.92
CA SER A 82 -2.94 6.33 5.72
C SER A 82 -2.15 6.37 7.04
N THR A 83 -0.86 6.73 6.98
CA THR A 83 -0.01 6.84 8.16
C THR A 83 -0.47 7.97 9.08
N LYS A 84 -0.75 9.16 8.54
CA LYS A 84 -1.25 10.33 9.29
C LYS A 84 -2.56 10.04 10.01
N HIS A 85 -3.50 9.40 9.32
CA HIS A 85 -4.85 9.15 9.84
C HIS A 85 -5.02 7.80 10.52
N HIS A 86 -3.95 6.98 10.60
CA HIS A 86 -3.96 5.65 11.20
C HIS A 86 -5.00 4.71 10.57
N VAL A 87 -5.28 4.88 9.28
CA VAL A 87 -6.20 4.05 8.50
C VAL A 87 -5.41 2.91 7.87
N PRO A 88 -5.76 1.62 8.10
CA PRO A 88 -5.09 0.51 7.45
C PRO A 88 -5.19 0.61 5.94
N ILE A 89 -4.06 0.53 5.23
CA ILE A 89 -3.96 0.47 3.78
C ILE A 89 -3.53 -0.92 3.31
N LYS A 90 -4.03 -1.32 2.15
CA LYS A 90 -3.48 -2.43 1.36
C LYS A 90 -3.34 -2.04 -0.10
N PHE A 91 -2.43 -2.71 -0.78
CA PHE A 91 -2.12 -2.46 -2.19
C PHE A 91 -2.54 -3.68 -3.01
N THR A 92 -3.08 -3.47 -4.19
CA THR A 92 -3.60 -4.58 -5.00
C THR A 92 -3.36 -4.34 -6.48
N ALA A 93 -3.18 -5.44 -7.22
CA ALA A 93 -2.87 -5.47 -8.65
C ALA A 93 -1.53 -4.81 -9.02
N GLY A 94 -0.80 -5.42 -9.96
CA GLY A 94 0.44 -4.86 -10.53
C GLY A 94 1.70 -4.99 -9.67
N LEU A 95 1.64 -5.62 -8.49
CA LEU A 95 2.79 -5.80 -7.60
C LEU A 95 3.40 -7.20 -7.72
N HIS A 96 3.95 -7.49 -8.90
CA HIS A 96 4.51 -8.81 -9.23
C HIS A 96 6.01 -8.91 -8.95
N HIS A 97 6.71 -7.78 -9.06
CA HIS A 97 8.17 -7.71 -8.96
C HIS A 97 8.60 -7.06 -7.64
N PRO A 98 9.75 -7.44 -7.07
CA PRO A 98 10.23 -6.89 -5.81
C PRO A 98 10.59 -5.42 -5.95
N VAL A 99 11.25 -5.06 -7.05
CA VAL A 99 11.78 -3.72 -7.30
C VAL A 99 11.13 -3.14 -8.55
N ARG A 100 10.88 -1.83 -8.52
CA ARG A 100 10.30 -1.08 -9.64
C ARG A 100 11.10 -1.27 -10.92
N GLY A 101 10.39 -1.28 -12.05
CA GLY A 101 11.01 -1.05 -13.34
C GLY A 101 10.01 -1.06 -14.49
N PHE A 102 10.48 -0.62 -15.66
CA PHE A 102 9.71 -0.68 -16.89
C PHE A 102 9.36 -2.13 -17.26
N ARG A 103 8.14 -2.35 -17.74
CA ARG A 103 7.64 -3.65 -18.18
C ARG A 103 7.01 -3.54 -19.56
N ASP A 104 7.53 -4.36 -20.48
CA ASP A 104 7.14 -4.33 -21.88
C ASP A 104 5.70 -4.81 -22.09
N GLU A 105 5.19 -5.66 -21.20
CA GLU A 105 3.87 -6.27 -21.27
C GLU A 105 2.75 -5.24 -21.10
N VAL A 106 2.98 -4.20 -20.29
CA VAL A 106 2.03 -3.12 -20.01
C VAL A 106 2.49 -1.75 -20.51
N LYS A 107 3.69 -1.69 -21.11
CA LYS A 107 4.32 -0.48 -21.67
C LYS A 107 4.39 0.69 -20.68
N THR A 108 4.68 0.39 -19.40
CA THR A 108 4.82 1.39 -18.34
C THR A 108 5.76 0.90 -17.23
N GLU A 109 6.08 1.80 -16.30
CA GLU A 109 6.77 1.50 -15.05
C GLU A 109 5.84 0.76 -14.09
N MET A 110 6.20 -0.47 -13.70
CA MET A 110 5.51 -1.22 -12.64
C MET A 110 6.20 -0.99 -11.31
N HIS A 111 5.44 -0.70 -10.26
CA HIS A 111 5.97 -0.55 -8.91
C HIS A 111 6.42 -1.90 -8.33
N GLY A 112 7.52 -1.88 -7.57
CA GLY A 112 7.96 -3.04 -6.81
C GLY A 112 7.22 -3.19 -5.49
N PHE A 113 6.91 -4.42 -5.06
CA PHE A 113 6.29 -4.62 -3.76
C PHE A 113 7.23 -4.27 -2.59
N LEU A 114 8.56 -4.35 -2.75
CA LEU A 114 9.52 -3.86 -1.75
C LEU A 114 9.49 -2.33 -1.69
N ASN A 115 9.39 -1.65 -2.84
CA ASN A 115 9.23 -0.20 -2.89
C ASN A 115 7.98 0.24 -2.11
N VAL A 116 6.82 -0.34 -2.43
CA VAL A 116 5.53 0.09 -1.87
C VAL A 116 5.39 -0.27 -0.39
N LEU A 117 5.71 -1.51 -0.01
CA LEU A 117 5.63 -1.93 1.40
C LEU A 117 6.69 -1.23 2.25
N GLY A 118 7.91 -1.12 1.74
CA GLY A 118 9.00 -0.45 2.43
C GLY A 118 8.71 1.04 2.62
N ALA A 119 8.19 1.72 1.59
CA ALA A 119 7.77 3.12 1.71
C ALA A 119 6.68 3.27 2.76
N GLY A 120 5.66 2.41 2.74
CA GLY A 120 4.62 2.42 3.75
C GLY A 120 5.14 2.24 5.19
N VAL A 121 6.07 1.30 5.39
CA VAL A 121 6.63 1.02 6.73
C VAL A 121 7.58 2.13 7.19
N LEU A 122 8.49 2.58 6.33
CA LEU A 122 9.48 3.60 6.68
C LEU A 122 8.83 4.98 6.82
N SER A 123 7.84 5.35 5.99
CA SER A 123 7.05 6.57 6.21
C SER A 123 6.32 6.53 7.55
N ALA A 124 5.78 5.38 7.96
CA ALA A 124 5.11 5.22 9.26
C ALA A 124 6.07 5.22 10.46
N GLU A 125 7.33 4.84 10.25
CA GLU A 125 8.35 4.77 11.30
C GLU A 125 9.04 6.11 11.51
N HIS A 126 9.47 6.73 10.40
CA HIS A 126 10.34 7.91 10.38
C HIS A 126 9.59 9.20 10.06
N HIS A 127 8.28 9.14 9.84
CA HIS A 127 7.44 10.30 9.49
C HIS A 127 7.92 10.99 8.21
N TRP A 128 8.22 10.19 7.17
CA TRP A 128 8.68 10.72 5.89
C TRP A 128 7.69 11.70 5.27
N ASP A 129 8.23 12.64 4.50
CA ASP A 129 7.45 13.51 3.64
C ASP A 129 7.16 12.88 2.26
N GLU A 130 6.49 13.65 1.39
CA GLU A 130 6.12 13.20 0.04
C GLU A 130 7.35 12.90 -0.81
N ALA A 131 8.41 13.71 -0.70
CA ALA A 131 9.62 13.56 -1.51
C ALA A 131 10.40 12.30 -1.14
N GLN A 132 10.61 12.05 0.16
CA GLN A 132 11.26 10.83 0.66
C GLN A 132 10.47 9.57 0.28
N THR A 133 9.15 9.64 0.39
CA THR A 133 8.27 8.52 0.02
C THR A 133 8.34 8.24 -1.50
N ILE A 134 8.31 9.28 -2.34
CA ILE A 134 8.47 9.16 -3.80
C ILE A 134 9.83 8.58 -4.15
N GLU A 135 10.90 9.02 -3.50
CA GLU A 135 12.26 8.56 -3.79
C GLU A 135 12.40 7.04 -3.62
N MET A 136 11.82 6.47 -2.57
CA MET A 136 11.78 5.01 -2.41
C MET A 136 10.87 4.34 -3.43
N LEU A 137 9.70 4.92 -3.73
CA LEU A 137 8.77 4.40 -4.74
C LEU A 137 9.38 4.37 -6.16
N GLU A 138 10.35 5.22 -6.43
CA GLU A 138 11.02 5.34 -7.73
C GLU A 138 12.35 4.58 -7.81
N ASP A 139 12.83 4.00 -6.71
CA ASP A 139 14.11 3.28 -6.70
C ASP A 139 14.04 1.99 -7.54
N GLN A 140 14.86 1.91 -8.59
CA GLN A 140 14.96 0.75 -9.47
C GLN A 140 16.16 -0.14 -9.15
N ARG A 141 16.95 0.18 -8.11
CA ARG A 141 18.19 -0.55 -7.79
C ARG A 141 17.92 -1.59 -6.70
N PRO A 142 18.03 -2.90 -7.00
CA PRO A 142 17.85 -3.92 -5.98
C PRO A 142 18.86 -3.82 -4.83
N SER A 143 20.08 -3.37 -5.11
CA SER A 143 21.13 -3.15 -4.11
C SER A 143 20.82 -2.02 -3.13
N SER A 144 19.77 -1.22 -3.35
CA SER A 144 19.31 -0.22 -2.38
C SER A 144 18.48 -0.83 -1.27
N PHE A 145 18.05 -2.09 -1.39
CA PHE A 145 17.25 -2.81 -0.40
C PHE A 145 18.11 -3.87 0.28
N GLU A 146 18.29 -3.73 1.60
CA GLU A 146 19.10 -4.65 2.40
C GLU A 146 18.24 -5.36 3.43
N PHE A 147 18.47 -6.66 3.55
CA PHE A 147 17.79 -7.54 4.50
C PHE A 147 18.82 -8.17 5.40
N HIS A 148 18.71 -7.88 6.69
CA HIS A 148 19.56 -8.43 7.75
C HIS A 148 18.68 -9.21 8.74
N ASP A 149 19.29 -9.98 9.64
CA ASP A 149 18.58 -10.86 10.59
C ASP A 149 17.57 -10.12 11.47
N THR A 150 17.79 -8.83 11.75
CA THR A 150 16.98 -8.04 12.68
C THR A 150 16.44 -6.73 12.11
N VAL A 151 16.90 -6.32 10.93
CA VAL A 151 16.54 -5.04 10.29
C VAL A 151 16.27 -5.20 8.80
N PHE A 152 15.31 -4.43 8.32
CA PHE A 152 15.17 -4.08 6.91
C PHE A 152 15.75 -2.68 6.72
N ALA A 153 16.55 -2.48 5.68
CA ALA A 153 17.08 -1.17 5.33
C ALA A 153 16.84 -0.82 3.87
N TRP A 154 16.64 0.47 3.62
CA TRP A 154 16.69 1.09 2.31
C TRP A 154 17.62 2.30 2.38
N ARG A 155 18.79 2.19 1.72
CA ARG A 155 19.87 3.19 1.82
C ARG A 155 20.19 3.53 3.29
N ASP A 156 20.14 4.80 3.67
CA ASP A 156 20.45 5.28 5.04
C ASP A 156 19.29 5.07 6.03
N TRP A 157 18.18 4.46 5.61
CA TRP A 157 16.99 4.26 6.45
C TRP A 157 16.84 2.81 6.87
N GLU A 158 16.64 2.59 8.16
CA GLU A 158 16.49 1.25 8.74
C GLU A 158 15.23 1.14 9.59
N VAL A 159 14.72 -0.07 9.72
CA VAL A 159 13.63 -0.41 10.63
C VAL A 159 13.80 -1.84 11.16
N THR A 160 13.72 -2.00 12.47
CA THR A 160 13.83 -3.32 13.10
C THR A 160 12.59 -4.17 12.84
N ILE A 161 12.75 -5.49 12.80
CA ILE A 161 11.64 -6.43 12.56
C ILE A 161 10.46 -6.21 13.53
N ASP A 162 10.73 -5.90 14.80
CA ASP A 162 9.66 -5.63 15.77
C ASP A 162 8.91 -4.34 15.47
N ARG A 163 9.61 -3.32 14.97
CA ARG A 163 8.98 -2.09 14.50
C ARG A 163 8.20 -2.33 13.20
N ILE A 164 8.71 -3.14 12.28
CA ILE A 164 7.96 -3.59 11.10
C ILE A 164 6.63 -4.23 11.53
N LYS A 165 6.65 -5.19 12.47
CA LYS A 165 5.42 -5.81 13.00
C LYS A 165 4.44 -4.77 13.56
N ALA A 166 4.95 -3.76 14.26
CA ALA A 166 4.14 -2.67 14.81
C ALA A 166 3.56 -1.74 13.73
N ARG A 167 4.25 -1.52 12.61
CA ARG A 167 3.79 -0.67 11.48
C ARG A 167 2.90 -1.42 10.49
N ARG A 168 3.08 -2.73 10.34
CA ARG A 168 2.28 -3.58 9.44
C ARG A 168 0.79 -3.65 9.78
N LYS A 169 0.36 -3.18 10.96
CA LYS A 169 -1.06 -2.97 11.26
C LYS A 169 -1.69 -1.87 10.38
N PHE A 170 -0.88 -0.95 9.87
CA PHE A 170 -1.29 0.11 8.95
C PHE A 170 -0.97 -0.25 7.51
N VAL A 171 0.13 -0.94 7.24
CA VAL A 171 0.47 -1.44 5.89
C VAL A 171 0.28 -2.95 5.85
N THR A 172 -0.94 -3.36 5.49
CA THR A 172 -1.46 -4.68 5.85
C THR A 172 -1.03 -5.78 4.87
N SER A 173 -1.28 -5.56 3.57
CA SER A 173 -1.00 -6.54 2.52
C SER A 173 -0.72 -5.89 1.17
N PHE A 174 -0.17 -6.70 0.27
CA PHE A 174 -0.13 -6.43 -1.16
C PHE A 174 -0.80 -7.60 -1.91
N GLY A 175 -1.21 -7.38 -3.16
CA GLY A 175 -1.79 -8.41 -4.02
C GLY A 175 -1.00 -8.60 -5.31
N SER A 176 -0.68 -9.86 -5.62
CA SER A 176 -0.10 -10.33 -6.88
C SER A 176 -1.03 -11.38 -7.50
N CYS A 177 -1.14 -11.40 -8.84
CA CYS A 177 -1.91 -12.42 -9.54
C CYS A 177 -1.18 -13.77 -9.64
N SER A 178 0.14 -13.77 -9.37
CA SER A 178 0.99 -14.95 -9.35
C SER A 178 1.62 -15.13 -7.98
N PHE A 179 1.68 -16.37 -7.50
CA PHE A 179 2.45 -16.75 -6.31
C PHE A 179 3.92 -17.04 -6.63
N ASP A 180 4.19 -17.50 -7.85
CA ASP A 180 5.53 -17.94 -8.24
C ASP A 180 6.40 -16.76 -8.64
N GLU A 181 5.88 -15.80 -9.42
CA GLU A 181 6.63 -14.64 -9.93
C GLU A 181 7.29 -13.83 -8.79
N PRO A 182 6.57 -13.37 -7.73
CA PRO A 182 7.24 -12.65 -6.63
C PRO A 182 8.33 -13.46 -5.93
N ARG A 183 8.17 -14.78 -5.83
CA ARG A 183 9.12 -15.66 -5.12
C ARG A 183 10.37 -15.92 -5.96
N GLU A 184 10.19 -16.16 -7.25
CA GLU A 184 11.28 -16.38 -8.19
C GLU A 184 12.15 -15.13 -8.31
N ASP A 185 11.54 -13.95 -8.41
CA ASP A 185 12.27 -12.69 -8.45
C ASP A 185 13.02 -12.41 -7.14
N LEU A 186 12.43 -12.69 -5.98
CA LEU A 186 13.16 -12.57 -4.70
C LEU A 186 14.35 -13.52 -4.62
N ARG A 187 14.21 -14.76 -5.14
CA ARG A 187 15.32 -15.71 -5.20
C ARG A 187 16.42 -15.21 -6.15
N ALA A 188 16.06 -14.62 -7.28
CA ALA A 188 17.01 -14.02 -8.21
C ALA A 188 17.78 -12.84 -7.58
N LEU A 189 17.17 -12.15 -6.61
CA LEU A 189 17.84 -11.11 -5.80
C LEU A 189 18.65 -11.66 -4.62
N GLY A 190 18.59 -12.96 -4.34
CA GLY A 190 19.31 -13.58 -3.21
C GLY A 190 18.72 -13.27 -1.83
N VAL A 191 17.44 -12.88 -1.76
CA VAL A 191 16.74 -12.49 -0.52
C VAL A 191 15.67 -13.50 -0.07
N PHE A 192 15.62 -14.68 -0.71
CA PHE A 192 14.65 -15.74 -0.46
C PHE A 192 15.24 -17.14 -0.60
#